data_AF-A0A498G113-F1
#
_entry.id   AF-A0A498G113-F1
#
_cell.length_a   1.000
_cell.length_b   1.000
_cell.length_c   1.000
_cell.angle_alpha   90.00
_cell.angle_beta   90.00
_cell.angle_gamma   90.00
#
_symmetry.space_group_name_H-M   'P 1'
#
loop_
_entity.id
_entity.type
_entity.pdbx_description
1 polymer ?
#
loop_
_entity_poly.entity_id
_entity_poly.type
_entity_poly.pdbx_seq_one_letter_code
_entity_poly.pdbx_strand_id
1 'polypeptide(L)' 'MTPSLQSICEQTDLAESTTRYALGHLSQADLLVSRPDPADARRRLYALETS' A
#
# COMPACT_ATOMS: atom_id res chain seq x y z
N MET A 1 4.55 10.77 -4.78
CA MET A 1 4.77 10.39 -3.36
C MET A 1 4.26 8.96 -3.21
N THR A 2 5.03 8.04 -2.64
CA THR A 2 4.62 6.62 -2.46
C THR A 2 3.95 6.48 -1.09
N PRO A 3 2.63 6.30 -0.97
CA PRO A 3 1.94 6.30 0.32
C PRO A 3 2.26 5.09 1.19
N SER A 4 2.17 5.28 2.50
CA SER A 4 2.20 4.20 3.50
C SER A 4 0.80 3.63 3.73
N LEU A 5 0.69 2.45 4.34
CA LEU A 5 -0.61 1.86 4.69
C LEU A 5 -1.50 2.82 5.49
N GLN A 6 -0.91 3.50 6.49
CA GLN A 6 -1.62 4.47 7.31
C GLN A 6 -2.20 5.61 6.46
N SER A 7 -1.39 6.19 5.58
CA SER A 7 -1.82 7.28 4.71
C SER A 7 -2.95 6.85 3.76
N ILE A 8 -2.94 5.60 3.29
CA ILE A 8 -4.01 5.05 2.45
C ILE A 8 -5.29 4.90 3.28
N CYS A 9 -5.21 4.40 4.50
CA CYS A 9 -6.39 4.28 5.38
C CYS A 9 -6.99 5.67 5.65
N GLU A 10 -6.17 6.66 5.99
CA GLU A 10 -6.60 8.05 6.23
C GLU A 10 -7.26 8.69 4.99
N GLN A 11 -6.75 8.41 3.78
CA GLN A 11 -7.29 8.97 2.54
C GLN A 11 -8.56 8.27 2.04
N THR A 12 -8.74 7.00 2.39
CA THR A 12 -9.87 6.19 1.92
C THR A 12 -10.98 6.03 2.96
N ASP A 13 -10.73 6.43 4.21
CA ASP A 13 -11.58 6.19 5.37
C ASP A 13 -11.92 4.70 5.60
N LEU A 14 -11.04 3.81 5.12
CA LEU A 14 -11.18 2.38 5.27
C LEU A 14 -10.45 1.89 6.52
N ALA A 15 -11.06 0.91 7.19
CA ALA A 15 -10.40 0.16 8.24
C ALA A 15 -9.14 -0.54 7.70
N GLU A 16 -8.10 -0.63 8.54
CA GLU A 16 -6.80 -1.18 8.13
C GLU A 16 -6.92 -2.61 7.54
N SER A 17 -7.79 -3.45 8.10
CA SER A 17 -8.03 -4.81 7.60
C SER A 17 -8.59 -4.82 6.18
N THR A 18 -9.54 -3.93 5.88
CA THR A 18 -10.12 -3.75 4.55
C THR A 18 -9.08 -3.22 3.56
N THR A 19 -8.28 -2.24 3.99
CA THR A 19 -7.20 -1.69 3.17
C THR A 19 -6.16 -2.76 2.83
N ARG A 20 -5.73 -3.56 3.82
CA ARG A 20 -4.79 -4.68 3.59
C ARG A 20 -5.37 -5.72 2.64
N TYR A 21 -6.65 -6.05 2.76
CA TYR A 21 -7.33 -6.95 1.84
C TYR A 21 -7.32 -6.42 0.41
N ALA A 22 -7.70 -5.15 0.21
CA ALA A 22 -7.72 -4.52 -1.11
C ALA A 22 -6.32 -4.43 -1.74
N LEU A 23 -5.31 -4.02 -0.96
CA LEU A 23 -3.92 -3.96 -1.43
C LEU A 23 -3.37 -5.34 -1.77
N GLY A 24 -3.76 -6.39 -1.03
CA GLY A 24 -3.42 -7.77 -1.33
C GLY A 24 -3.98 -8.21 -2.68
N HIS A 25 -5.25 -7.90 -2.96
CA HIS A 25 -5.87 -8.17 -4.26
C HIS A 25 -5.19 -7.42 -5.41
N LEU A 26 -4.89 -6.14 -5.23
CA LEU A 26 -4.18 -5.35 -6.26
C LEU A 26 -2.77 -5.87 -6.53
N SER A 27 -2.07 -6.32 -5.48
CA SER A 27 -0.75 -6.94 -5.61
C SER A 27 -0.80 -8.29 -6.34
N GLN A 28 -1.83 -9.10 -6.09
CA GLN A 28 -2.03 -10.38 -6.80
C GLN A 28 -2.38 -10.20 -8.28
N ALA A 29 -2.96 -9.06 -8.63
CA ALA A 29 -3.29 -8.68 -10.00
C ALA A 29 -2.14 -7.94 -10.71
N ASP A 30 -0.95 -7.85 -10.11
CA ASP A 30 0.22 -7.13 -10.64
C ASP A 30 -0.03 -5.63 -10.91
N LEU A 31 -1.03 -5.04 -10.23
CA LEU A 31 -1.38 -3.61 -10.37
C LEU A 31 -0.65 -2.72 -9.35
N LEU A 32 0.07 -3.33 -8.42
CA LEU A 32 0.67 -2.63 -7.29
C LEU A 32 1.96 -3.30 -6.82
N VAL A 33 2.98 -2.48 -6.58
CA VAL A 33 4.23 -2.88 -5.94
C VAL A 33 4.32 -2.34 -4.52
N SER A 34 4.94 -3.15 -3.65
CA SER A 34 5.27 -2.75 -2.29
C SER A 34 6.78 -2.80 -2.08
N ARG A 35 7.33 -1.80 -1.39
CA ARG A 35 8.74 -1.74 -1.02
C ARG A 35 8.92 -1.35 0.45
N PRO A 36 10.00 -1.76 1.12
CA PRO A 36 10.35 -1.23 2.43
C PRO A 36 10.54 0.29 2.37
N ASP A 37 10.11 0.99 3.42
CA ASP A 37 10.42 2.42 3.58
C ASP A 37 11.91 2.58 3.91
N PRO A 38 12.68 3.40 3.16
CA PRO A 38 14.10 3.62 3.43
C PRO A 38 14.37 4.29 4.79
N ALA A 39 13.40 5.01 5.36
CA ALA A 39 13.53 5.63 6.68
C ALA A 39 13.20 4.67 7.83
N ASP A 40 12.38 3.64 7.58
CA ASP A 40 11.99 2.63 8.55
C ASP A 40 11.65 1.31 7.83
N ALA A 41 12.58 0.36 7.87
CA ALA A 41 12.42 -0.93 7.19
C ALA A 41 11.22 -1.77 7.69
N ARG A 42 10.59 -1.42 8.82
CA ARG A 42 9.37 -2.07 9.33
C ARG A 42 8.12 -1.58 8.60
N ARG A 43 8.18 -0.43 7.92
CA ARG A 43 7.07 0.15 7.17
C ARG A 43 7.18 -0.23 5.69
N ARG A 44 6.01 -0.34 5.04
CA ARG A 44 5.91 -0.55 3.60
C ARG A 44 5.27 0.65 2.91
N LEU A 45 5.80 0.96 1.75
CA LEU A 45 5.30 1.97 0.83
C LEU A 45 4.73 1.27 -0.40
N TYR A 46 3.62 1.80 -0.90
CA TYR A 46 2.82 1.19 -1.96
C TYR A 46 2.76 2.10 -3.19
N ALA A 47 2.99 1.56 -4.38
CA ALA A 47 2.90 2.30 -5.64
C ALA A 47 2.08 1.49 -6.65
N LEU A 48 1.33 2.16 -7.51
CA LEU A 48 0.70 1.50 -8.65
C LEU A 48 1.77 1.11 -9.66
N GLU A 49 1.59 -0.06 -10.28
CA GLU A 49 2.46 -0.48 -11.37
C GLU A 49 2.15 0.36 -12.61
N THR A 50 3.17 1.00 -13.17
CA THR A 50 3.08 1.72 -14.43
C THR A 50 3.67 0.83 -15.51
N SER A 51 2.81 0.04 -16.15
CA SER A 51 3.15 -0.70 -17.37
C SER A 51 3.47 0.23 -18.53
#